data_AF-A0A2R4TD66-F1
#
_entry.id   AF-A0A2R4TD66-F1
#
_cell.length_a   1.000
_cell.length_b   1.000
_cell.length_c   1.000
_cell.angle_alpha   90.00
_cell.angle_beta   90.00
_cell.angle_gamma   90.00
#
_symmetry.space_group_name_H-M   'P 1'
#
loop_
_entity.id
_entity.type
_entity.pdbx_description
1 polymer ?
#
loop_
_entity_poly.entity_id
_entity_poly.type
_entity_poly.pdbx_seq_one_letter_code
_entity_poly.pdbx_strand_id
1 'polypeptide(L)'
;MCLSGLALPGGSCGGELVPRHQTAWVIRMRWKWGRWEHGPMSVRSAGSSRPGSEDLSRLAELASEAGNQVARQHVVSQVLLRQFATPVRHASGLQVQPYDLLYPERHCRTKPTRAVGWIKDFVPYASASLEALWAEVEQKLPPVFHAVPQGTALGDPHALAVLRDLIALHYVRSQHYRDTFHRIFKEAHAEQRRWLLAEGQQLLRAATLQRTGLDTPGRQALAVRADELLSTMVESYGNGSLLRVRIEDSFRTAREWVAGVGLEILQAEEGEFLIGDNPAMTLRTEDEQLIYGMALGDAHTAVLPLGPRHTLALGAADGAGSVPRAWVDRMNVLQVKTARRRVFTRPGSPLRRFIGQLIPQWQADQSATRLSP
;
A
#
# COMPACT_ATOMS: atom_id res chain seq x y z
N MET A 1 40.95 47.95 -21.94
CA MET A 1 40.85 49.03 -22.95
C MET A 1 39.95 48.56 -24.08
N CYS A 2 38.92 49.35 -24.38
CA CYS A 2 38.11 49.52 -25.62
C CYS A 2 37.72 48.27 -26.45
N LEU A 3 36.44 47.87 -26.54
CA LEU A 3 35.23 48.47 -27.16
C LEU A 3 35.03 48.13 -28.66
N SER A 4 33.85 47.55 -28.94
CA SER A 4 33.02 47.64 -30.17
C SER A 4 33.48 46.85 -31.42
N GLY A 5 32.65 46.20 -32.24
CA GLY A 5 31.19 46.04 -32.37
C GLY A 5 30.83 45.46 -33.78
N LEU A 6 29.55 45.09 -33.98
CA LEU A 6 28.84 44.77 -35.26
C LEU A 6 29.14 43.39 -35.92
N ALA A 7 28.23 42.65 -36.57
CA ALA A 7 26.77 42.65 -36.77
C ALA A 7 26.39 41.29 -37.41
N LEU A 8 25.13 40.83 -37.23
CA LEU A 8 24.51 39.69 -37.95
C LEU A 8 24.03 40.12 -39.36
N PRO A 9 23.77 39.18 -40.31
CA PRO A 9 22.36 38.71 -40.47
C PRO A 9 22.16 37.26 -40.99
N GLY A 10 20.95 36.72 -40.69
CA GLY A 10 20.22 35.68 -41.44
C GLY A 10 20.75 34.24 -41.31
N GLY A 11 20.01 33.20 -40.95
CA GLY A 11 18.57 32.93 -41.01
C GLY A 11 18.39 31.57 -41.70
N SER A 12 17.90 30.53 -41.01
CA SER A 12 17.13 29.43 -41.59
C SER A 12 16.76 28.38 -40.53
N CYS A 13 15.46 28.10 -40.53
CA CYS A 13 14.68 27.03 -39.90
C CYS A 13 15.38 25.68 -39.68
N GLY A 14 15.14 25.11 -38.50
CA GLY A 14 15.40 23.70 -38.17
C GLY A 14 14.76 23.36 -36.83
N GLY A 15 13.42 23.30 -36.78
CA GLY A 15 12.68 22.89 -35.59
C GLY A 15 12.78 21.39 -35.40
N GLU A 16 13.71 20.95 -34.55
CA GLU A 16 13.78 19.57 -34.07
C GLU A 16 13.01 19.46 -32.74
N LEU A 17 11.81 18.88 -32.82
CA LEU A 17 11.00 18.47 -31.69
C LEU A 17 11.67 17.29 -30.99
N VAL A 18 12.54 17.58 -30.03
CA VAL A 18 13.01 16.59 -29.05
C VAL A 18 11.88 16.39 -28.03
N PRO A 19 11.38 15.15 -27.81
CA PRO A 19 10.47 14.89 -26.70
C PRO A 19 11.27 15.06 -25.40
N ARG A 20 11.07 16.18 -24.71
CA ARG A 20 11.45 16.30 -23.30
C ARG A 20 10.60 15.30 -22.53
N HIS A 21 11.20 14.17 -22.15
CA HIS A 21 10.72 13.38 -21.03
C HIS A 21 10.60 14.34 -19.83
N GLN A 22 9.36 14.62 -19.42
CA GLN A 22 9.09 15.34 -18.18
C GLN A 22 9.53 14.46 -17.02
N THR A 23 10.69 14.75 -16.46
CA THR A 23 11.08 14.28 -15.14
C THR A 23 10.16 15.00 -14.14
N ALA A 24 9.25 14.26 -13.51
CA ALA A 24 8.45 14.79 -12.42
C ALA A 24 9.35 15.05 -11.21
N TRP A 25 9.32 16.29 -10.71
CA TRP A 25 10.03 16.70 -9.49
C TRP A 25 9.20 16.27 -8.28
N VAL A 26 9.78 15.49 -7.37
CA VAL A 26 9.13 15.13 -6.09
C VAL A 26 9.53 16.14 -5.01
N ILE A 27 8.51 16.59 -4.29
CA ILE A 27 8.59 17.62 -3.27
C ILE A 27 8.82 16.97 -1.90
N ARG A 28 9.90 17.33 -1.24
CA ARG A 28 10.23 17.01 0.15
C ARG A 28 9.36 17.86 1.06
N MET A 29 8.83 17.27 2.12
CA MET A 29 8.11 17.98 3.17
C MET A 29 8.88 17.92 4.49
N ARG A 30 9.02 19.08 5.14
CA ARG A 30 9.54 19.22 6.49
C ARG A 30 8.43 19.78 7.37
N TRP A 31 8.09 19.10 8.46
CA TRP A 31 7.19 19.66 9.47
C TRP A 31 7.99 20.60 10.38
N LYS A 32 7.68 21.90 10.35
CA LYS A 32 8.16 22.89 11.30
C LYS A 32 6.96 23.68 11.80
N TRP A 33 6.66 23.57 13.09
CA TRP A 33 5.76 24.50 13.80
C TRP A 33 4.42 24.76 13.07
N GLY A 34 3.74 23.71 12.61
CA GLY A 34 2.40 23.81 12.01
C GLY A 34 2.33 24.17 10.52
N ARG A 35 3.44 24.17 9.76
CA ARG A 35 3.45 24.35 8.30
C ARG A 35 4.45 23.41 7.61
N TRP A 36 4.14 22.98 6.39
CA TRP A 36 5.02 22.16 5.54
C TRP A 36 5.86 23.05 4.61
N GLU A 37 7.17 22.82 4.53
CA GLU A 37 8.08 23.52 3.59
C GLU A 37 8.64 22.57 2.51
N HIS A 38 8.91 23.10 1.31
CA HIS A 38 9.28 22.37 0.08
C HIS A 38 10.80 22.26 -0.16
N GLY A 39 11.27 21.12 -0.69
CA GLY A 39 12.62 20.96 -1.26
C GLY A 39 12.70 19.83 -2.32
N PRO A 40 13.67 19.82 -3.27
CA PRO A 40 13.66 18.87 -4.39
C PRO A 40 14.27 17.49 -4.05
N MET A 41 13.74 16.41 -4.63
CA MET A 41 14.36 15.07 -4.67
C MET A 41 14.13 14.33 -6.01
N SER A 42 15.11 13.50 -6.39
CA SER A 42 15.14 12.68 -7.62
C SER A 42 14.49 11.31 -7.42
N VAL A 43 13.49 10.98 -8.22
CA VAL A 43 12.82 9.66 -8.24
C VAL A 43 13.62 8.67 -9.08
N ARG A 44 14.00 7.54 -8.49
CA ARG A 44 14.23 6.31 -9.27
C ARG A 44 12.86 5.65 -9.44
N SER A 45 12.44 5.40 -10.69
CA SER A 45 11.13 4.83 -10.96
C SER A 45 10.96 3.50 -10.22
N ALA A 46 9.96 3.42 -9.35
CA ALA A 46 9.48 2.14 -8.84
C ALA A 46 9.06 1.29 -10.05
N GLY A 47 9.65 0.11 -10.16
CA GLY A 47 9.69 -0.67 -11.38
C GLY A 47 8.32 -0.95 -12.01
N SER A 48 8.24 -0.70 -13.31
CA SER A 48 7.29 -1.31 -14.23
C SER A 48 7.30 -2.83 -14.01
N SER A 49 6.35 -3.33 -13.23
CA SER A 49 6.31 -4.73 -12.80
C SER A 49 5.50 -5.55 -13.79
N ARG A 50 6.06 -5.76 -14.99
CA ARG A 50 5.60 -6.86 -15.85
C ARG A 50 5.90 -8.19 -15.13
N PRO A 51 5.02 -9.20 -15.22
CA PRO A 51 5.36 -10.57 -14.87
C PRO A 51 6.63 -10.99 -15.60
N GLY A 52 7.69 -11.26 -14.84
CA GLY A 52 9.02 -11.56 -15.34
C GLY A 52 9.43 -13.01 -15.09
N SER A 53 10.60 -13.40 -15.60
CA SER A 53 11.19 -14.72 -15.33
C SER A 53 11.38 -15.00 -13.84
N GLU A 54 11.64 -13.96 -13.04
CA GLU A 54 11.81 -14.06 -11.59
C GLU A 54 10.52 -14.50 -10.88
N ASP A 55 9.35 -14.04 -11.33
CA ASP A 55 8.07 -14.48 -10.75
C ASP A 55 7.87 -15.98 -10.96
N LEU A 56 8.19 -16.48 -12.15
CA LEU A 56 8.04 -17.90 -12.49
C LEU A 56 9.01 -18.78 -11.70
N SER A 57 10.25 -18.33 -11.51
CA SER A 57 11.21 -19.02 -10.63
C SER A 57 10.71 -19.08 -9.20
N ARG A 58 10.21 -17.96 -8.66
CA ARG A 58 9.68 -17.92 -7.29
C ARG A 58 8.43 -18.78 -7.13
N LEU A 59 7.57 -18.84 -8.14
CA LEU A 59 6.42 -19.74 -8.16
C LEU A 59 6.83 -21.22 -8.13
N ALA A 60 7.89 -21.60 -8.86
CA ALA A 60 8.41 -22.96 -8.83
C ALA A 60 8.92 -23.35 -7.44
N GLU A 61 9.59 -22.43 -6.74
CA GLU A 61 10.05 -22.65 -5.36
C GLU A 61 8.88 -22.85 -4.39
N LEU A 62 7.81 -22.08 -4.54
CA LEU A 62 6.62 -22.14 -3.67
C LEU A 62 5.67 -23.30 -4.00
N ALA A 63 5.92 -24.06 -5.07
CA ALA A 63 5.00 -25.10 -5.54
C ALA A 63 4.76 -26.19 -4.50
N SER A 64 5.78 -26.56 -3.72
CA SER A 64 5.68 -27.55 -2.64
C SER A 64 4.83 -27.08 -1.45
N GLU A 65 4.60 -25.77 -1.33
CA GLU A 65 3.83 -25.14 -0.26
C GLU A 65 2.42 -24.74 -0.68
N ALA A 66 2.03 -24.95 -1.94
CA ALA A 66 0.75 -24.49 -2.49
C ALA A 66 -0.48 -24.92 -1.67
N GLY A 67 -0.42 -26.10 -1.06
CA GLY A 67 -1.48 -26.64 -0.19
C GLY A 67 -1.45 -26.14 1.27
N ASN A 68 -0.38 -25.47 1.71
CA ASN A 68 -0.24 -24.97 3.07
C ASN A 68 -0.89 -23.59 3.22
N GLN A 69 -2.18 -23.60 3.52
CA GLN A 69 -3.01 -22.40 3.54
C GLN A 69 -3.40 -21.98 4.95
N VAL A 70 -3.37 -20.68 5.21
CA VAL A 70 -3.91 -20.06 6.42
C VAL A 70 -5.25 -19.41 6.07
N ALA A 71 -6.35 -20.02 6.49
CA ALA A 71 -7.69 -19.55 6.13
C ALA A 71 -8.03 -18.17 6.69
N ARG A 72 -7.44 -17.76 7.83
CA ARG A 72 -7.68 -16.46 8.47
C ARG A 72 -6.37 -15.70 8.58
N GLN A 73 -6.12 -14.84 7.60
CA GLN A 73 -4.93 -14.00 7.59
C GLN A 73 -5.30 -12.63 8.13
N HIS A 74 -4.55 -12.18 9.13
CA HIS A 74 -4.73 -10.84 9.64
C HIS A 74 -4.32 -9.82 8.56
N VAL A 75 -5.00 -8.68 8.47
CA VAL A 75 -4.57 -7.50 7.68
C VAL A 75 -4.16 -6.35 8.59
N VAL A 76 -4.56 -6.42 9.86
CA VAL A 76 -3.98 -5.65 10.95
C VAL A 76 -3.32 -6.64 11.89
N SER A 77 -2.00 -6.52 12.09
CA SER A 77 -1.26 -7.47 12.92
C SER A 77 -1.87 -7.56 14.32
N GLN A 78 -1.88 -8.76 14.91
CA GLN A 78 -2.42 -8.92 16.25
C GLN A 78 -1.61 -8.13 17.28
N VAL A 79 -0.30 -8.01 17.07
CA VAL A 79 0.60 -7.26 17.97
C VAL A 79 0.27 -5.76 17.94
N LEU A 80 -0.01 -5.21 16.76
CA LEU A 80 -0.45 -3.82 16.60
C LEU A 80 -1.84 -3.62 17.18
N LEU A 81 -2.80 -4.50 16.87
CA LEU A 81 -4.17 -4.37 17.34
C LEU A 81 -4.28 -4.48 18.87
N ARG A 82 -3.36 -5.20 19.53
CA ARG A 82 -3.26 -5.24 21.00
C ARG A 82 -2.94 -3.88 21.62
N GLN A 83 -2.29 -2.96 20.91
CA GLN A 83 -2.03 -1.60 21.41
C GLN A 83 -3.31 -0.76 21.53
N PHE A 84 -4.39 -1.15 20.83
CA PHE A 84 -5.72 -0.56 20.97
C PHE A 84 -6.58 -1.32 21.98
N ALA A 85 -6.09 -2.42 22.55
CA ALA A 85 -6.90 -3.31 23.36
C ALA A 85 -6.79 -2.98 24.85
N THR A 86 -7.92 -3.01 25.57
CA THR A 86 -7.95 -2.86 27.03
C THR A 86 -8.77 -3.97 27.68
N PRO A 87 -8.56 -4.24 28.98
CA PRO A 87 -9.48 -5.07 29.75
C PRO A 87 -10.90 -4.47 29.72
N VAL A 88 -11.92 -5.33 29.66
CA VAL A 88 -13.33 -4.93 29.72
C VAL A 88 -14.03 -5.76 30.77
N ARG A 89 -14.89 -5.12 31.58
CA ARG A 89 -15.69 -5.80 32.60
C ARG A 89 -16.49 -6.94 31.97
N HIS A 90 -16.43 -8.14 32.55
CA HIS A 90 -17.12 -9.35 32.07
C HIS A 90 -16.60 -9.95 30.75
N ALA A 91 -15.39 -9.57 30.30
CA ALA A 91 -14.69 -10.25 29.20
C ALA A 91 -13.30 -10.70 29.68
N SER A 92 -12.85 -11.86 29.20
CA SER A 92 -11.49 -12.35 29.48
C SER A 92 -10.47 -11.69 28.53
N GLY A 93 -9.30 -11.32 29.06
CA GLY A 93 -8.20 -10.76 28.29
C GLY A 93 -8.46 -9.36 27.71
N LEU A 94 -7.55 -8.92 26.84
CA LEU A 94 -7.62 -7.62 26.19
C LEU A 94 -8.62 -7.63 25.02
N GLN A 95 -9.45 -6.60 24.97
CA GLN A 95 -10.51 -6.46 23.98
C GLN A 95 -10.34 -5.16 23.18
N VAL A 96 -10.75 -5.18 21.92
CA VAL A 96 -10.92 -4.00 21.07
C VAL A 96 -12.39 -3.77 20.76
N GLN A 97 -12.73 -2.54 20.39
CA GLN A 97 -14.07 -2.18 19.96
C GLN A 97 -14.09 -2.04 18.42
N PRO A 98 -14.60 -3.03 17.68
CA PRO A 98 -14.78 -2.92 16.24
C PRO A 98 -16.05 -2.12 15.90
N TYR A 99 -16.02 -1.46 14.74
CA TYR A 99 -17.18 -0.86 14.09
C TYR A 99 -17.26 -1.39 12.66
N ASP A 100 -18.40 -1.96 12.26
CA ASP A 100 -18.65 -2.42 10.89
C ASP A 100 -19.29 -1.27 10.11
N LEU A 101 -18.51 -0.63 9.22
CA LEU A 101 -18.93 0.53 8.44
C LEU A 101 -20.01 0.17 7.41
N LEU A 102 -20.05 -1.10 6.99
CA LEU A 102 -21.07 -1.61 6.06
C LEU A 102 -22.41 -1.85 6.76
N TYR A 103 -22.39 -2.23 8.04
CA TYR A 103 -23.58 -2.56 8.84
C TYR A 103 -23.56 -1.81 10.19
N PRO A 104 -23.66 -0.47 10.16
CA PRO A 104 -23.47 0.39 11.34
C PRO A 104 -24.53 0.17 12.43
N GLU A 105 -25.71 -0.31 12.07
CA GLU A 105 -26.80 -0.67 12.96
C GLU A 105 -26.46 -1.89 13.83
N ARG A 106 -25.52 -2.74 13.40
CA ARG A 106 -25.09 -3.90 14.18
C ARG A 106 -24.29 -3.41 15.37
N HIS A 107 -24.88 -3.53 16.56
CA HIS A 107 -24.19 -3.26 17.80
C HIS A 107 -23.01 -4.23 17.97
N CYS A 108 -21.82 -3.77 17.59
CA CYS A 108 -20.62 -4.58 17.65
C CYS A 108 -20.18 -4.66 19.12
N ARG A 109 -20.30 -5.83 19.74
CA ARG A 109 -19.67 -6.09 21.04
C ARG A 109 -18.15 -5.98 20.89
N THR A 110 -17.48 -5.64 21.99
CA THR A 110 -16.03 -5.75 22.07
C THR A 110 -15.57 -7.18 21.73
N LYS A 111 -14.37 -7.29 21.15
CA LYS A 111 -13.81 -8.56 20.65
C LYS A 111 -12.35 -8.71 21.05
N PRO A 112 -11.86 -9.94 21.32
CA PRO A 112 -10.43 -10.15 21.45
C PRO A 112 -9.77 -9.92 20.08
N THR A 113 -8.50 -9.49 20.08
CA THR A 113 -7.81 -9.10 18.83
C THR A 113 -7.75 -10.24 17.81
N ARG A 114 -7.64 -11.50 18.24
CA ARG A 114 -7.70 -12.70 17.38
C ARG A 114 -9.02 -12.90 16.62
N ALA A 115 -10.10 -12.24 17.03
CA ALA A 115 -11.43 -12.42 16.44
C ALA A 115 -11.74 -11.37 15.36
N VAL A 116 -10.87 -10.39 15.14
CA VAL A 116 -11.07 -9.26 14.23
C VAL A 116 -9.79 -8.92 13.46
N GLY A 117 -9.88 -8.00 12.49
CA GLY A 117 -8.71 -7.55 11.71
C GLY A 117 -8.13 -8.62 10.80
N TRP A 118 -8.90 -9.64 10.41
CA TRP A 118 -8.52 -10.71 9.49
C TRP A 118 -9.50 -10.84 8.33
N ILE A 119 -9.02 -11.44 7.25
CA ILE A 119 -9.77 -11.74 6.04
C ILE A 119 -9.65 -13.23 5.75
N LYS A 120 -10.77 -13.81 5.32
CA LYS A 120 -10.79 -15.20 4.89
C LYS A 120 -10.08 -15.31 3.55
N ASP A 121 -9.11 -16.19 3.43
CA ASP A 121 -8.39 -16.49 2.19
C ASP A 121 -7.85 -15.20 1.53
N PHE A 122 -7.12 -14.39 2.32
CA PHE A 122 -6.56 -13.12 1.82
C PHE A 122 -5.61 -13.37 0.65
N VAL A 123 -4.70 -14.33 0.82
CA VAL A 123 -3.82 -14.92 -0.17
C VAL A 123 -4.02 -16.43 -0.10
N PRO A 124 -4.68 -17.07 -1.09
CA PRO A 124 -4.99 -18.48 -1.01
C PRO A 124 -3.78 -19.38 -1.27
N TYR A 125 -2.78 -18.93 -2.02
CA TYR A 125 -1.63 -19.74 -2.43
C TYR A 125 -0.45 -19.61 -1.46
N ALA A 126 0.07 -20.73 -0.94
CA ALA A 126 1.25 -20.79 -0.08
C ALA A 126 1.25 -19.72 1.04
N SER A 127 0.10 -19.53 1.71
CA SER A 127 -0.04 -18.45 2.70
C SER A 127 0.61 -18.75 4.03
N ALA A 128 0.91 -20.01 4.35
CA ALA A 128 1.66 -20.34 5.55
C ALA A 128 3.07 -19.72 5.55
N SER A 129 3.81 -19.79 4.44
CA SER A 129 5.13 -19.13 4.36
C SER A 129 5.03 -17.61 4.30
N LEU A 130 3.96 -17.07 3.73
CA LEU A 130 3.71 -15.63 3.80
C LEU A 130 3.48 -15.17 5.25
N GLU A 131 2.75 -15.93 6.04
CA GLU A 131 2.55 -15.64 7.47
C GLU A 131 3.85 -15.81 8.28
N ALA A 132 4.73 -16.74 7.91
CA ALA A 132 6.06 -16.82 8.49
C ALA A 132 6.90 -15.56 8.22
N LEU A 133 6.85 -15.03 6.99
CA LEU A 133 7.50 -13.76 6.63
C LEU A 133 6.95 -12.58 7.46
N TRP A 134 5.63 -12.51 7.69
CA TRP A 134 5.06 -11.51 8.59
C TRP A 134 5.55 -11.66 10.03
N ALA A 135 5.68 -12.90 10.51
CA ALA A 135 6.11 -13.19 11.87
C ALA A 135 7.53 -12.68 12.15
N GLU A 136 8.43 -12.64 11.16
CA GLU A 136 9.80 -12.11 11.31
C GLU A 136 9.85 -10.64 11.73
N VAL A 137 8.87 -9.84 11.30
CA VAL A 137 8.71 -8.44 11.75
C VAL A 137 7.93 -8.41 13.05
N GLU A 138 6.80 -9.12 13.12
CA GLU A 138 5.88 -9.06 14.26
C GLU A 138 6.50 -9.49 15.59
N GLN A 139 7.41 -10.47 15.57
CA GLN A 139 8.10 -10.95 16.77
C GLN A 139 9.03 -9.89 17.39
N LYS A 140 9.49 -8.91 16.61
CA LYS A 140 10.37 -7.82 17.06
C LYS A 140 9.60 -6.62 17.62
N LEU A 141 8.30 -6.53 17.36
CA LEU A 141 7.47 -5.38 17.74
C LEU A 141 7.25 -5.20 19.25
N PRO A 142 7.05 -6.24 20.08
CA PRO A 142 6.72 -6.05 21.49
C PRO A 142 7.69 -5.13 22.27
N PRO A 143 9.03 -5.35 22.25
CA PRO A 143 9.95 -4.45 22.93
C PRO A 143 9.94 -3.03 22.33
N VAL A 144 9.80 -2.91 21.01
CA VAL A 144 9.76 -1.63 20.31
C VAL A 144 8.51 -0.82 20.71
N PHE A 145 7.35 -1.46 20.82
CA PHE A 145 6.12 -0.81 21.29
C PHE A 145 6.20 -0.37 22.75
N HIS A 146 7.00 -1.03 23.58
CA HIS A 146 7.29 -0.55 24.93
C HIS A 146 8.20 0.68 24.94
N ALA A 147 9.16 0.77 24.01
CA ALA A 147 10.10 1.88 23.90
C ALA A 147 9.47 3.19 23.37
N VAL A 148 8.45 3.09 22.50
CA VAL A 148 7.75 4.26 21.92
C VAL A 148 7.19 5.22 22.98
N PRO A 149 6.30 4.82 23.90
CA PRO A 149 5.74 5.73 24.91
C PRO A 149 6.78 6.19 25.95
N GLN A 150 7.93 5.52 26.06
CA GLN A 150 9.05 5.93 26.91
C GLN A 150 9.97 6.95 26.24
N GLY A 151 9.77 7.23 24.95
CA GLY A 151 10.63 8.12 24.17
C GLY A 151 12.02 7.57 23.87
N THR A 152 12.27 6.27 24.12
CA THR A 152 13.58 5.65 23.93
C THR A 152 13.77 5.06 22.54
N ALA A 153 12.69 4.81 21.79
CA ALA A 153 12.74 4.19 20.47
C ALA A 153 13.58 4.99 19.44
N LEU A 154 13.62 6.32 19.52
CA LEU A 154 14.42 7.16 18.61
C LEU A 154 15.93 7.01 18.80
N GLY A 155 16.37 6.63 20.00
CA GLY A 155 17.78 6.40 20.29
C GLY A 155 18.27 5.02 19.84
N ASP A 156 17.38 4.15 19.37
CA ASP A 156 17.68 2.78 18.95
C ASP A 156 17.47 2.62 17.43
N PRO A 157 18.55 2.57 16.63
CA PRO A 157 18.47 2.33 15.19
C PRO A 157 17.73 1.03 14.84
N HIS A 158 17.80 0.01 15.69
CA HIS A 158 17.09 -1.24 15.49
C HIS A 158 15.58 -1.04 15.64
N ALA A 159 15.13 -0.36 16.70
CA ALA A 159 13.72 -0.02 16.90
C ALA A 159 13.17 0.78 15.70
N LEU A 160 13.92 1.75 15.19
CA LEU A 160 13.51 2.53 14.02
C LEU A 160 13.39 1.66 12.76
N ALA A 161 14.34 0.77 12.50
CA ALA A 161 14.25 -0.16 11.37
C ALA A 161 13.00 -1.05 11.47
N VAL A 162 12.70 -1.58 12.66
CA VAL A 162 11.51 -2.42 12.90
C VAL A 162 10.21 -1.62 12.71
N LEU A 163 10.15 -0.36 13.14
CA LEU A 163 8.97 0.49 12.94
C LEU A 163 8.75 0.87 11.46
N ARG A 164 9.82 1.05 10.68
CA ARG A 164 9.70 1.25 9.23
C ARG A 164 9.21 -0.02 8.53
N ASP A 165 9.78 -1.17 8.90
CA ASP A 165 9.34 -2.47 8.41
C ASP A 165 7.86 -2.73 8.73
N LEU A 166 7.37 -2.24 9.88
CA LEU A 166 5.96 -2.32 10.26
C LEU A 166 5.05 -1.54 9.28
N ILE A 167 5.47 -0.36 8.82
CA ILE A 167 4.75 0.43 7.81
C ILE A 167 4.73 -0.32 6.49
N ALA A 168 5.90 -0.80 6.04
CA ALA A 168 6.01 -1.57 4.79
C ALA A 168 5.12 -2.81 4.82
N LEU A 169 5.12 -3.55 5.94
CA LEU A 169 4.28 -4.73 6.16
C LEU A 169 2.80 -4.38 6.03
N HIS A 170 2.34 -3.36 6.74
CA HIS A 170 0.92 -2.99 6.74
C HIS A 170 0.47 -2.31 5.44
N TYR A 171 1.38 -1.74 4.66
CA TYR A 171 1.10 -1.22 3.32
C TYR A 171 0.73 -2.36 2.37
N VAL A 172 1.58 -3.39 2.27
CA VAL A 172 1.34 -4.54 1.36
C VAL A 172 0.29 -5.52 1.90
N ARG A 173 0.19 -5.65 3.22
CA ARG A 173 -0.79 -6.52 3.92
C ARG A 173 -2.14 -5.82 4.08
N SER A 174 -2.59 -5.14 3.04
CA SER A 174 -3.84 -4.37 3.04
C SER A 174 -4.79 -4.83 1.94
N GLN A 175 -6.10 -4.65 2.18
CA GLN A 175 -7.09 -4.86 1.12
C GLN A 175 -6.90 -3.87 -0.03
N HIS A 176 -6.48 -2.64 0.26
CA HIS A 176 -6.22 -1.65 -0.77
C HIS A 176 -5.13 -2.11 -1.75
N TYR A 177 -4.03 -2.67 -1.24
CA TYR A 177 -2.98 -3.25 -2.09
C TYR A 177 -3.54 -4.39 -2.94
N ARG A 178 -4.26 -5.34 -2.33
CA ARG A 178 -4.87 -6.48 -3.05
C ARG A 178 -5.86 -6.02 -4.14
N ASP A 179 -6.73 -5.07 -3.84
CA ASP A 179 -7.70 -4.54 -4.82
C ASP A 179 -7.00 -3.82 -5.97
N THR A 180 -5.96 -3.06 -5.65
CA THR A 180 -5.13 -2.37 -6.65
C THR A 180 -4.43 -3.37 -7.55
N PHE A 181 -3.86 -4.44 -6.99
CA PHE A 181 -3.29 -5.55 -7.76
C PHE A 181 -4.32 -6.16 -8.72
N HIS A 182 -5.53 -6.47 -8.24
CA HIS A 182 -6.58 -7.05 -9.09
C HIS A 182 -7.00 -6.09 -10.22
N ARG A 183 -7.11 -4.80 -9.94
CA ARG A 183 -7.43 -3.79 -10.95
C ARG A 183 -6.34 -3.69 -12.01
N ILE A 184 -5.09 -3.48 -11.59
CA ILE A 184 -3.92 -3.38 -12.48
C ILE A 184 -3.79 -4.64 -13.34
N PHE A 185 -3.99 -5.82 -12.75
CA PHE A 185 -3.94 -7.08 -13.50
C PHE A 185 -4.97 -7.11 -14.64
N LYS A 186 -6.22 -6.76 -14.36
CA LYS A 186 -7.29 -6.76 -15.38
C LYS A 186 -6.99 -5.77 -16.51
N GLU A 187 -6.56 -4.56 -16.15
CA GLU A 187 -6.19 -3.51 -17.10
C GLU A 187 -5.02 -3.95 -17.98
N ALA A 188 -3.92 -4.41 -17.36
CA ALA A 188 -2.71 -4.85 -18.04
C ALA A 188 -2.96 -6.09 -18.92
N HIS A 189 -3.74 -7.07 -18.46
CA HIS A 189 -4.10 -8.24 -19.27
C HIS A 189 -4.90 -7.83 -20.51
N ALA A 190 -5.90 -6.96 -20.36
CA ALA A 190 -6.70 -6.47 -21.48
C ALA A 190 -5.85 -5.66 -22.48
N GLU A 191 -4.95 -4.81 -21.97
CA GLU A 191 -4.02 -4.03 -22.79
C GLU A 191 -3.03 -4.93 -23.54
N GLN A 192 -2.40 -5.88 -22.85
CA GLN A 192 -1.44 -6.82 -23.45
C GLN A 192 -2.09 -7.64 -24.57
N ARG A 193 -3.33 -8.12 -24.34
CA ARG A 193 -4.11 -8.83 -25.36
C ARG A 193 -4.41 -7.94 -26.57
N ARG A 194 -4.85 -6.69 -26.36
CA ARG A 194 -5.08 -5.73 -27.46
C ARG A 194 -3.80 -5.49 -28.26
N TRP A 195 -2.68 -5.27 -27.57
CA TRP A 195 -1.39 -5.04 -28.20
C TRP A 195 -0.94 -6.24 -29.06
N LEU A 196 -1.02 -7.46 -28.53
CA LEU A 196 -0.68 -8.69 -29.27
C LEU A 196 -1.47 -8.83 -30.58
N LEU A 197 -2.74 -8.43 -30.59
CA LEU A 197 -3.63 -8.55 -31.75
C LEU A 197 -3.56 -7.36 -32.71
N ALA A 198 -3.02 -6.22 -32.28
CA ALA A 198 -2.83 -5.06 -33.14
C ALA A 198 -1.40 -5.04 -33.71
N GLU A 199 -0.42 -4.81 -32.84
CA GLU A 199 0.98 -4.53 -33.19
C GLU A 199 1.86 -5.78 -33.05
N GLY A 200 1.58 -6.64 -32.07
CA GLY A 200 2.38 -7.82 -31.75
C GLY A 200 2.15 -9.03 -32.67
N GLN A 201 1.37 -8.90 -33.74
CA GLN A 201 0.93 -10.05 -34.55
C GLN A 201 2.10 -10.80 -35.17
N GLN A 202 3.11 -10.10 -35.70
CA GLN A 202 4.28 -10.74 -36.31
C GLN A 202 5.11 -11.50 -35.27
N LEU A 203 5.32 -10.92 -34.09
CA LEU A 203 6.00 -11.59 -32.98
C LEU A 203 5.23 -12.82 -32.50
N LEU A 204 3.90 -12.72 -32.39
CA LEU A 204 3.05 -13.83 -31.99
C LEU A 204 3.06 -14.97 -33.01
N ARG A 205 3.05 -14.66 -34.32
CA ARG A 205 3.22 -15.65 -35.39
C ARG A 205 4.59 -16.31 -35.32
N ALA A 206 5.65 -15.54 -35.21
CA ALA A 206 7.02 -16.05 -35.12
C ALA A 206 7.19 -16.98 -33.91
N ALA A 207 6.73 -16.55 -32.73
CA ALA A 207 6.78 -17.36 -31.51
C ALA A 207 5.94 -18.64 -31.62
N THR A 208 4.77 -18.57 -32.27
CA THR A 208 3.93 -19.76 -32.49
C THR A 208 4.59 -20.73 -33.45
N LEU A 209 5.12 -20.24 -34.58
CA LEU A 209 5.84 -21.04 -35.56
C LEU A 209 7.06 -21.72 -34.92
N GLN A 210 7.84 -20.97 -34.14
CA GLN A 210 9.00 -21.52 -33.43
C GLN A 210 8.60 -22.62 -32.44
N ARG A 211 7.50 -22.44 -31.69
CA ARG A 211 7.06 -23.38 -30.65
C ARG A 211 6.37 -24.63 -31.21
N THR A 212 5.63 -24.48 -32.32
CA THR A 212 4.71 -25.52 -32.82
C THR A 212 5.06 -26.06 -34.19
N GLY A 213 5.91 -25.36 -34.95
CA GLY A 213 6.16 -25.64 -36.37
C GLY A 213 5.02 -25.23 -37.30
N LEU A 214 3.94 -24.62 -36.79
CA LEU A 214 2.76 -24.25 -37.56
C LEU A 214 2.63 -22.73 -37.70
N ASP A 215 2.37 -22.26 -38.92
CA ASP A 215 1.97 -20.87 -39.15
C ASP A 215 0.53 -20.64 -38.64
N THR A 216 0.24 -19.43 -38.20
CA THR A 216 -1.05 -19.04 -37.63
C THR A 216 -1.71 -17.95 -38.51
N PRO A 217 -2.35 -18.35 -39.62
CA PRO A 217 -3.02 -17.41 -40.50
C PRO A 217 -4.36 -16.94 -39.90
N GLY A 218 -4.68 -15.67 -40.10
CA GLY A 218 -6.00 -15.11 -39.78
C GLY A 218 -6.17 -14.60 -38.34
N ARG A 219 -7.14 -13.69 -38.17
CA ARG A 219 -7.35 -12.96 -36.90
C ARG A 219 -7.83 -13.86 -35.76
N GLN A 220 -8.68 -14.84 -36.05
CA GLN A 220 -9.22 -15.75 -35.03
C GLN A 220 -8.14 -16.68 -34.48
N ALA A 221 -7.31 -17.26 -35.34
CA ALA A 221 -6.21 -18.12 -34.91
C ALA A 221 -5.18 -17.33 -34.08
N LEU A 222 -4.89 -16.08 -34.44
CA LEU A 222 -4.05 -15.20 -33.63
C LEU A 222 -4.66 -14.86 -32.26
N ALA A 223 -5.97 -14.67 -32.19
CA ALA A 223 -6.66 -14.47 -30.91
C ALA A 223 -6.49 -15.67 -29.98
N VAL A 224 -6.69 -16.89 -30.50
CA VAL A 224 -6.47 -18.13 -29.74
C VAL A 224 -5.02 -18.22 -29.25
N ARG A 225 -4.03 -17.95 -30.12
CA ARG A 225 -2.61 -17.99 -29.72
C ARG A 225 -2.23 -16.93 -28.70
N ALA A 226 -2.84 -15.73 -28.77
CA ALA A 226 -2.65 -14.70 -27.76
C ALA A 226 -3.20 -15.15 -26.41
N ASP A 227 -4.40 -15.73 -26.39
CA ASP A 227 -5.04 -16.23 -25.17
C ASP A 227 -4.25 -17.41 -24.56
N GLU A 228 -3.73 -18.33 -25.39
CA GLU A 228 -2.81 -19.40 -24.96
C GLU A 228 -1.50 -18.87 -24.40
N LEU A 229 -0.93 -17.79 -24.99
CA LEU A 229 0.30 -17.18 -24.47
C LEU A 229 0.09 -16.56 -23.09
N LEU A 230 -1.11 -16.00 -22.85
CA LEU A 230 -1.46 -15.34 -21.60
C LEU A 230 -2.02 -16.31 -20.54
N SER A 231 -2.35 -17.56 -20.91
CA SER A 231 -3.07 -18.49 -20.03
C SER A 231 -2.33 -18.78 -18.73
N THR A 232 -1.01 -18.99 -18.76
CA THR A 232 -0.20 -19.24 -17.54
C THR A 232 -0.32 -18.10 -16.53
N MET A 233 -0.37 -16.86 -17.01
CA MET A 233 -0.54 -15.68 -16.17
C MET A 233 -1.95 -15.62 -15.59
N VAL A 234 -2.97 -15.92 -16.39
CA VAL A 234 -4.38 -15.96 -15.96
C VAL A 234 -4.61 -17.07 -14.92
N GLU A 235 -4.01 -18.25 -15.11
CA GLU A 235 -4.06 -19.37 -14.16
C GLU A 235 -3.40 -19.00 -12.83
N SER A 236 -2.19 -18.41 -12.89
CA SER A 236 -1.46 -17.92 -11.70
C SER A 236 -2.19 -16.81 -10.96
N TYR A 237 -2.90 -15.94 -11.70
CA TYR A 237 -3.79 -14.95 -11.10
C TYR A 237 -5.01 -15.62 -10.44
N GLY A 238 -5.66 -16.55 -11.13
CA GLY A 238 -6.89 -17.20 -10.69
C GLY A 238 -6.72 -18.05 -9.44
N ASN A 239 -5.58 -18.73 -9.29
CA ASN A 239 -5.26 -19.50 -8.08
C ASN A 239 -4.58 -18.66 -6.97
N GLY A 240 -4.32 -17.38 -7.21
CA GLY A 240 -3.72 -16.43 -6.26
C GLY A 240 -2.21 -16.53 -6.10
N SER A 241 -1.51 -17.37 -6.87
CA SER A 241 -0.06 -17.53 -6.80
C SER A 241 0.68 -16.27 -7.27
N LEU A 242 0.16 -15.59 -8.30
CA LEU A 242 0.73 -14.32 -8.77
C LEU A 242 0.64 -13.23 -7.68
N LEU A 243 -0.51 -13.13 -7.00
CA LEU A 243 -0.66 -12.20 -5.87
C LEU A 243 0.32 -12.54 -4.74
N ARG A 244 0.49 -13.83 -4.42
CA ARG A 244 1.42 -14.30 -3.39
C ARG A 244 2.86 -13.86 -3.66
N VAL A 245 3.35 -14.00 -4.89
CA VAL A 245 4.70 -13.58 -5.27
C VAL A 245 4.82 -12.07 -5.27
N ARG A 246 3.81 -11.36 -5.79
CA ARG A 246 3.83 -9.89 -5.84
C ARG A 246 3.79 -9.22 -4.49
N ILE A 247 3.07 -9.79 -3.52
CA ILE A 247 3.11 -9.30 -2.14
C ILE A 247 4.52 -9.42 -1.54
N GLU A 248 5.19 -10.55 -1.75
CA GLU A 248 6.54 -10.77 -1.23
C GLU A 248 7.56 -9.81 -1.85
N ASP A 249 7.52 -9.67 -3.18
CA ASP A 249 8.39 -8.74 -3.90
C ASP A 249 8.10 -7.27 -3.53
N SER A 250 6.83 -6.90 -3.43
CA SER A 250 6.43 -5.56 -3.01
C SER A 250 6.78 -5.28 -1.55
N PHE A 251 6.76 -6.30 -0.69
CA PHE A 251 7.20 -6.14 0.69
C PHE A 251 8.69 -5.83 0.76
N ARG A 252 9.52 -6.61 0.06
CA ARG A 252 10.97 -6.36 -0.05
C ARG A 252 11.25 -4.97 -0.62
N THR A 253 10.61 -4.62 -1.73
CA THR A 253 10.74 -3.29 -2.35
C THR A 253 10.31 -2.17 -1.41
N ALA A 254 9.19 -2.34 -0.70
CA ALA A 254 8.72 -1.36 0.27
C ALA A 254 9.70 -1.20 1.43
N ARG A 255 10.27 -2.30 1.96
CA ARG A 255 11.31 -2.27 3.00
C ARG A 255 12.55 -1.52 2.56
N GLU A 256 13.08 -1.85 1.38
CA GLU A 256 14.24 -1.16 0.80
C GLU A 256 13.97 0.33 0.63
N TRP A 257 12.78 0.69 0.16
CA TRP A 257 12.38 2.08 0.00
C TRP A 257 12.31 2.81 1.35
N VAL A 258 11.60 2.25 2.35
CA VAL A 258 11.47 2.93 3.65
C VAL A 258 12.78 2.97 4.43
N ALA A 259 13.72 2.05 4.21
CA ALA A 259 14.96 1.95 4.99
C ALA A 259 15.78 3.26 5.00
N GLY A 260 15.75 4.03 3.90
CA GLY A 260 16.44 5.32 3.77
C GLY A 260 15.60 6.55 4.14
N VAL A 261 14.34 6.36 4.55
CA VAL A 261 13.40 7.46 4.83
C VAL A 261 13.35 7.74 6.33
N GLY A 262 13.25 9.01 6.71
CA GLY A 262 13.09 9.40 8.11
C GLY A 262 11.80 8.85 8.71
N LEU A 263 11.81 8.55 10.01
CA LEU A 263 10.65 8.09 10.76
C LEU A 263 10.31 9.06 11.88
N GLU A 264 9.11 9.60 11.83
CA GLU A 264 8.54 10.45 12.87
C GLU A 264 7.62 9.64 13.79
N ILE A 265 7.86 9.71 15.10
CA ILE A 265 7.00 9.15 16.15
C ILE A 265 6.17 10.29 16.72
N LEU A 266 4.88 10.33 16.39
CA LEU A 266 4.00 11.44 16.72
C LEU A 266 3.04 11.05 17.84
N GLN A 267 3.05 11.82 18.92
CA GLN A 267 2.16 11.66 20.07
C GLN A 267 0.96 12.61 19.95
N ALA A 268 -0.26 12.10 20.12
CA ALA A 268 -1.43 12.96 20.23
C ALA A 268 -1.35 13.81 21.51
N GLU A 269 -1.53 15.13 21.40
CA GLU A 269 -1.73 16.02 22.55
C GLU A 269 -3.10 15.75 23.18
N GLU A 270 -4.11 15.70 22.33
CA GLU A 270 -5.51 15.50 22.67
C GLU A 270 -6.19 14.52 21.70
N GLY A 271 -7.28 13.91 22.16
CA GLY A 271 -8.01 12.91 21.39
C GLY A 271 -7.34 11.53 21.40
N GLU A 272 -7.87 10.64 20.56
CA GLU A 272 -7.35 9.30 20.37
C GLU A 272 -7.29 8.97 18.87
N PHE A 273 -6.29 8.21 18.44
CA PHE A 273 -6.30 7.60 17.12
C PHE A 273 -7.21 6.37 17.08
N LEU A 274 -7.83 6.12 15.93
CA LEU A 274 -8.41 4.83 15.55
C LEU A 274 -7.56 4.16 14.47
N ILE A 275 -7.80 2.88 14.22
CA ILE A 275 -7.12 2.12 13.17
C ILE A 275 -8.13 1.39 12.28
N GLY A 276 -8.00 1.54 10.96
CA GLY A 276 -8.78 0.82 9.97
C GLY A 276 -8.24 -0.57 9.68
N ASP A 277 -9.02 -1.38 8.97
CA ASP A 277 -8.57 -2.63 8.35
C ASP A 277 -7.68 -2.41 7.10
N ASN A 278 -7.37 -1.16 6.79
CA ASN A 278 -6.30 -0.70 5.90
C ASN A 278 -5.39 0.27 6.67
N PRO A 279 -4.49 -0.26 7.53
CA PRO A 279 -3.93 0.53 8.63
C PRO A 279 -2.83 1.52 8.20
N ALA A 280 -2.00 1.18 7.21
CA ALA A 280 -0.97 2.07 6.68
C ALA A 280 -1.52 2.88 5.51
N MET A 281 -1.55 4.21 5.65
CA MET A 281 -2.09 5.12 4.64
C MET A 281 -0.96 5.87 3.94
N THR A 282 -0.90 5.80 2.62
CA THR A 282 -0.03 6.66 1.80
C THR A 282 -0.71 7.99 1.53
N LEU A 283 -0.02 9.09 1.78
CA LEU A 283 -0.54 10.45 1.68
C LEU A 283 0.35 11.33 0.81
N ARG A 284 -0.29 12.22 0.06
CA ARG A 284 0.33 13.33 -0.67
C ARG A 284 -0.46 14.60 -0.43
N THR A 285 0.20 15.75 -0.48
CA THR A 285 -0.48 17.05 -0.44
C THR A 285 -0.34 17.73 -1.79
N GLU A 286 -1.47 18.10 -2.38
CA GLU A 286 -1.57 18.87 -3.62
C GLU A 286 -2.52 20.04 -3.35
N ASP A 287 -2.11 21.27 -3.68
CA ASP A 287 -2.95 22.47 -3.50
C ASP A 287 -3.63 22.55 -2.12
N GLU A 288 -2.85 22.27 -1.07
CA GLU A 288 -3.29 22.19 0.34
C GLU A 288 -4.30 21.06 0.67
N GLN A 289 -4.70 20.26 -0.31
CA GLN A 289 -5.55 19.08 -0.13
C GLN A 289 -4.73 17.82 0.12
N LEU A 290 -5.20 17.00 1.05
CA LEU A 290 -4.62 15.67 1.30
C LEU A 290 -5.27 14.65 0.37
N ILE A 291 -4.45 14.08 -0.51
CA ILE A 291 -4.78 12.95 -1.36
C ILE A 291 -4.22 11.70 -0.71
N TYR A 292 -4.91 10.58 -0.83
CA TYR A 292 -4.55 9.31 -0.20
C TYR A 292 -4.73 8.12 -1.15
N GLY A 293 -4.10 6.99 -0.81
CA GLY A 293 -4.28 5.73 -1.54
C GLY A 293 -3.48 5.63 -2.85
N MET A 294 -2.30 6.25 -2.90
CA MET A 294 -1.33 6.09 -3.99
C MET A 294 -0.28 5.02 -3.69
N ALA A 295 0.53 4.69 -4.69
CA ALA A 295 1.72 3.87 -4.49
C ALA A 295 2.66 4.53 -3.47
N LEU A 296 3.39 3.70 -2.72
CA LEU A 296 4.29 4.18 -1.67
C LEU A 296 5.36 5.14 -2.22
N GLY A 297 5.90 4.86 -3.41
CA GLY A 297 6.90 5.72 -4.08
C GLY A 297 6.37 7.06 -4.58
N ASP A 298 5.05 7.20 -4.74
CA ASP A 298 4.39 8.44 -5.17
C ASP A 298 3.88 9.29 -4.00
N ALA A 299 3.97 8.75 -2.78
CA ALA A 299 3.49 9.38 -1.57
C ALA A 299 4.55 10.34 -1.01
N HIS A 300 4.11 11.44 -0.40
CA HIS A 300 5.00 12.29 0.40
C HIS A 300 5.29 11.66 1.78
N THR A 301 4.35 10.89 2.30
CA THR A 301 4.47 10.21 3.59
C THR A 301 3.58 8.96 3.64
N ALA A 302 3.88 8.05 4.55
CA ALA A 302 2.96 7.00 4.97
C ALA A 302 2.74 7.09 6.47
N VAL A 303 1.47 6.98 6.91
CA VAL A 303 1.05 7.13 8.30
C VAL A 303 0.46 5.82 8.82
N LEU A 304 0.86 5.41 10.02
CA LEU A 304 0.38 4.19 10.69
C LEU A 304 0.10 4.44 12.18
N PRO A 305 -1.17 4.45 12.61
CA PRO A 305 -1.52 4.51 14.03
C PRO A 305 -0.93 3.31 14.79
N LEU A 306 -0.17 3.58 15.85
CA LEU A 306 0.41 2.53 16.71
C LEU A 306 -0.47 2.17 17.89
N GLY A 307 -1.34 3.08 18.29
CA GLY A 307 -2.23 2.94 19.43
C GLY A 307 -3.05 4.22 19.60
N PRO A 308 -3.87 4.34 20.65
CA PRO A 308 -4.71 5.50 20.85
C PRO A 308 -3.95 6.83 20.97
N ARG A 309 -2.67 6.81 21.36
CA ARG A 309 -1.88 8.04 21.63
C ARG A 309 -0.69 8.27 20.72
N HIS A 310 -0.33 7.30 19.87
CA HIS A 310 0.86 7.40 19.03
C HIS A 310 0.55 6.95 17.60
N THR A 311 1.19 7.62 16.64
CA THR A 311 1.24 7.21 15.24
C THR A 311 2.66 7.32 14.73
N LEU A 312 2.97 6.55 13.69
CA LEU A 312 4.16 6.74 12.88
C LEU A 312 3.81 7.59 11.66
N ALA A 313 4.79 8.35 11.18
CA ALA A 313 4.78 8.96 9.86
C ALA A 313 6.17 8.83 9.22
N LEU A 314 6.23 8.56 7.92
CA LEU A 314 7.48 8.68 7.17
C LEU A 314 7.76 10.15 6.87
N GLY A 315 9.00 10.59 7.06
CA GLY A 315 9.39 11.99 6.98
C GLY A 315 10.79 12.20 6.45
N ALA A 316 11.26 13.45 6.51
CA ALA A 316 12.57 13.83 5.99
C ALA A 316 13.75 13.41 6.88
N ALA A 317 13.49 13.20 8.17
CA ALA A 317 14.47 12.80 9.18
C ALA A 317 13.77 12.04 10.31
N ASP A 318 14.54 11.32 11.11
CA ASP A 318 14.02 10.69 12.32
C ASP A 318 13.69 11.74 13.37
N GLY A 319 12.55 11.59 14.05
CA GLY A 319 12.12 12.57 15.04
C GLY A 319 10.95 12.12 15.90
N ALA A 320 10.72 12.83 17.01
CA ALA A 320 9.50 12.73 17.80
C ALA A 320 8.85 14.10 17.85
N GLY A 321 7.53 14.10 17.95
CA GLY A 321 6.76 15.31 18.09
C GLY A 321 5.40 15.05 18.69
N SER A 322 4.72 16.14 19.03
CA SER A 322 3.32 16.12 19.40
C SER A 322 2.47 16.63 18.24
N VAL A 323 1.24 16.11 18.13
CA VAL A 323 0.28 16.56 17.12
C VAL A 323 -1.02 17.03 17.78
N PRO A 324 -1.57 18.17 17.33
CA PRO A 324 -2.79 18.73 17.90
C PRO A 324 -4.00 17.89 17.50
N ARG A 325 -5.09 18.05 18.25
CA ARG A 325 -6.36 17.33 18.01
C ARG A 325 -6.85 17.42 16.56
N ALA A 326 -6.77 18.59 15.93
CA ALA A 326 -7.21 18.77 14.55
C ALA A 326 -6.43 17.89 13.55
N TRP A 327 -5.18 17.55 13.85
CA TRP A 327 -4.41 16.61 13.04
C TRP A 327 -4.84 15.16 13.31
N VAL A 328 -5.05 14.80 14.58
CA VAL A 328 -5.59 13.48 14.98
C VAL A 328 -6.95 13.21 14.32
N ASP A 329 -7.86 14.18 14.38
CA ASP A 329 -9.19 14.09 13.77
C ASP A 329 -9.08 13.93 12.25
N ARG A 330 -8.19 14.68 11.58
CA ARG A 330 -7.93 14.50 10.13
C ARG A 330 -7.44 13.10 9.80
N MET A 331 -6.51 12.54 10.57
CA MET A 331 -6.03 11.17 10.34
C MET A 331 -7.12 10.13 10.60
N ASN A 332 -7.95 10.34 11.63
CA ASN A 332 -9.08 9.46 11.90
C ASN A 332 -10.13 9.50 10.78
N VAL A 333 -10.38 10.68 10.18
CA VAL A 333 -11.23 10.78 8.97
C VAL A 333 -10.66 9.90 7.87
N LEU A 334 -9.35 10.02 7.60
CA LEU A 334 -8.70 9.23 6.55
C LEU A 334 -8.76 7.73 6.85
N GLN A 335 -8.48 7.30 8.09
CA GLN A 335 -8.58 5.89 8.49
C GLN A 335 -10.00 5.31 8.30
N VAL A 336 -11.05 6.11 8.55
CA VAL A 336 -12.43 5.69 8.26
C VAL A 336 -12.67 5.63 6.74
N LYS A 337 -12.24 6.65 5.99
CA LYS A 337 -12.40 6.70 4.53
C LYS A 337 -11.68 5.57 3.80
N THR A 338 -10.48 5.21 4.24
CA THR A 338 -9.63 4.19 3.61
C THR A 338 -9.93 2.78 4.10
N ALA A 339 -10.63 2.62 5.23
CA ALA A 339 -11.10 1.32 5.69
C ALA A 339 -12.04 0.69 4.67
N ARG A 340 -11.91 -0.62 4.45
CA ARG A 340 -12.76 -1.39 3.54
C ARG A 340 -14.02 -1.88 4.20
N ARG A 341 -13.98 -2.15 5.50
CA ARG A 341 -15.16 -2.61 6.22
C ARG A 341 -15.17 -2.18 7.66
N ARG A 342 -14.02 -2.24 8.34
CA ARG A 342 -13.97 -2.03 9.79
C ARG A 342 -12.93 -1.02 10.21
N VAL A 343 -13.28 -0.29 11.25
CA VAL A 343 -12.33 0.44 12.09
C VAL A 343 -12.38 -0.11 13.51
N PHE A 344 -11.27 0.04 14.23
CA PHE A 344 -11.07 -0.45 15.58
C PHE A 344 -10.66 0.70 16.48
N THR A 345 -11.20 0.70 17.69
CA THR A 345 -10.86 1.66 18.74
C THR A 345 -10.61 0.94 20.06
N ARG A 346 -10.05 1.68 21.01
CA ARG A 346 -10.05 1.27 22.41
C ARG A 346 -11.48 1.14 22.94
N PRO A 347 -11.83 0.09 23.69
CA PRO A 347 -13.11 0.03 24.40
C PRO A 347 -13.35 1.29 25.24
N GLY A 348 -14.54 1.88 25.09
CA GLY A 348 -14.90 3.14 25.75
C GLY A 348 -14.34 4.40 25.10
N SER A 349 -13.70 4.32 23.94
CA SER A 349 -13.23 5.48 23.18
C SER A 349 -14.39 6.44 22.85
N PRO A 350 -14.19 7.77 22.92
CA PRO A 350 -15.20 8.75 22.54
C PRO A 350 -15.46 8.80 21.02
N LEU A 351 -14.65 8.10 20.21
CA LEU A 351 -14.71 8.13 18.75
C LEU A 351 -15.96 7.46 18.17
N ARG A 352 -16.82 6.80 18.96
CA ARG A 352 -18.08 6.21 18.48
C ARG A 352 -18.94 7.22 17.72
N ARG A 353 -19.13 8.42 18.28
CA ARG A 353 -19.95 9.47 17.65
C ARG A 353 -19.30 9.99 16.37
N PHE A 354 -17.98 10.18 16.41
CA PHE A 354 -17.17 10.60 15.27
C PHE A 354 -17.30 9.62 14.09
N ILE A 355 -17.15 8.32 14.34
CA ILE A 355 -17.30 7.28 13.32
C ILE A 355 -18.74 7.28 12.76
N GLY A 356 -19.74 7.41 13.63
CA GLY A 356 -21.16 7.49 13.25
C GLY A 356 -21.46 8.61 12.24
N GLN A 357 -20.78 9.75 12.36
CA GLN A 357 -20.95 10.89 11.45
C GLN A 357 -20.34 10.67 10.07
N LEU A 358 -19.31 9.82 9.96
CA LEU A 358 -18.58 9.57 8.71
C LEU A 358 -19.16 8.41 7.89
N ILE A 359 -19.91 7.50 8.52
CA ILE A 359 -20.48 6.32 7.86
C ILE A 359 -21.32 6.65 6.61
N PRO A 360 -22.25 7.64 6.62
CA PRO A 360 -23.05 7.93 5.44
C PRO A 360 -22.21 8.32 4.21
N GLN A 361 -21.19 9.18 4.42
CA GLN A 361 -20.27 9.57 3.35
C GLN A 361 -19.47 8.37 2.86
N TRP A 362 -18.94 7.56 3.79
CA TRP A 362 -18.19 6.36 3.44
C TRP A 362 -19.04 5.39 2.58
N GLN A 363 -20.32 5.18 2.93
CA GLN A 363 -21.22 4.32 2.16
C GLN A 363 -21.50 4.86 0.75
N ALA A 364 -21.60 6.18 0.59
CA ALA A 364 -21.73 6.83 -0.70
C ALA A 364 -20.47 6.60 -1.56
N ASP A 365 -19.28 6.82 -0.99
CA ASP A 365 -17.99 6.64 -1.67
C ASP A 365 -17.78 5.18 -2.13
N GLN A 366 -18.13 4.21 -1.29
CA GLN A 366 -18.03 2.79 -1.64
C GLN A 366 -19.01 2.40 -2.75
N SER A 367 -20.21 2.97 -2.76
CA SER A 367 -21.20 2.72 -3.82
C SER A 367 -20.72 3.25 -5.17
N ALA A 368 -20.16 4.47 -5.20
CA ALA A 368 -19.57 5.04 -6.42
C ALA A 368 -18.40 4.20 -6.96
N THR A 369 -17.56 3.69 -6.06
CA THR A 369 -16.42 2.84 -6.43
C THR A 369 -16.86 1.50 -7.02
N ARG A 370 -17.95 0.88 -6.50
CA ARG A 370 -18.47 -0.40 -7.02
C ARG A 370 -19.20 -0.28 -8.36
N LEU A 371 -19.68 0.91 -8.70
CA LEU A 371 -20.37 1.20 -9.96
C LEU A 371 -19.42 1.64 -11.07
N SER A 372 -18.13 1.85 -10.76
CA SER A 372 -17.10 2.12 -11.76
C SER A 372 -16.65 0.80 -12.38
N PRO A 373 -16.85 0.58 -13.70
CA PRO A 373 -16.67 -0.71 -14.38
C PRO A 373 -15.23 -1.24 -14.38
#